data_AF-R9IW46-F1
#
_entry.id   AF-R9IW46-F1
#
_cell.length_a   1.000
_cell.length_b   1.000
_cell.length_c   1.000
_cell.angle_alpha   90.00
_cell.angle_beta   90.00
_cell.angle_gamma   90.00
#
_symmetry.space_group_name_H-M   'P 1'
#
loop_
_entity.id
_entity.type
_entity.pdbx_description
1 polymer ?
#
loop_
_entity_poly.entity_id
_entity_poly.type
_entity_poly.pdbx_seq_one_letter_code
_entity_poly.pdbx_strand_id
1 'polypeptide(L)'
;MHCILSVLLSACLLISSLFPTSKAIPQQLSKPCGNWCATLLSTSEAAPQQPPATEEVSVSAPSVALMEASTGQIIYEKDAHTSLHPASITKIMTMILIFDALEQGKISLEDTVTVSEYAASMGGSQVFLEQGETQTVETMLKCISVASANDACVAFIYSRH
;
A
#
# COMPACT_ATOMS: atom_id res chain seq x y z
N MET A 1 -22.70 22.19 -9.01
CA MET A 1 -21.94 21.84 -7.79
C MET A 1 -20.42 22.00 -7.94
N HIS A 2 -19.87 22.25 -9.14
CA HIS A 2 -18.42 22.41 -9.34
C HIS A 2 -17.84 23.79 -8.94
N CYS A 3 -18.63 24.87 -8.90
CA CYS A 3 -18.12 26.20 -8.51
C CYS A 3 -17.85 26.37 -7.00
N ILE A 4 -18.49 25.60 -6.13
CA ILE A 4 -18.35 25.76 -4.67
C ILE A 4 -17.07 25.05 -4.19
N LEU A 5 -16.70 23.94 -4.84
CA LEU A 5 -15.52 23.15 -4.49
C LEU A 5 -14.21 23.87 -4.90
N SER A 6 -14.22 24.63 -5.99
CA SER A 6 -13.05 25.40 -6.45
C SER A 6 -12.75 26.63 -5.59
N VAL A 7 -13.78 27.26 -5.00
CA VAL A 7 -13.62 28.42 -4.12
C VAL A 7 -13.06 27.99 -2.74
N LEU A 8 -13.47 26.82 -2.24
CA LEU A 8 -12.98 26.29 -0.95
C LEU A 8 -11.52 25.80 -1.02
N LEU A 9 -11.10 25.23 -2.17
CA LEU A 9 -9.72 24.77 -2.35
C LEU A 9 -8.72 25.94 -2.50
N SER A 10 -9.16 27.04 -3.12
CA SER A 10 -8.34 28.25 -3.29
C SER A 10 -8.15 29.03 -1.97
N ALA A 11 -9.18 29.05 -1.11
CA ALA A 11 -9.11 29.71 0.20
C ALA A 11 -8.14 29.03 1.18
N CYS A 12 -7.93 27.71 1.08
CA CYS A 12 -7.03 26.97 1.97
C CYS A 12 -5.54 27.23 1.69
N LEU A 13 -5.16 27.57 0.44
CA LEU A 13 -3.77 27.82 0.06
C LEU A 13 -3.26 29.22 0.44
N LEU A 14 -4.16 30.16 0.76
CA LEU A 14 -3.80 31.53 1.13
C LEU A 14 -3.56 31.72 2.64
N ILE A 15 -3.91 30.75 3.47
CA ILE A 15 -3.79 30.86 4.94
C ILE A 15 -2.39 30.43 5.42
N SER A 16 -1.63 29.71 4.60
CA SER A 16 -0.29 29.17 4.93
C SER A 16 0.80 30.24 5.02
N SER A 17 0.58 31.45 4.48
CA SER A 17 1.57 32.52 4.44
C SER A 17 1.52 33.48 5.64
N LEU A 18 0.71 33.19 6.66
CA LEU A 18 0.49 34.07 7.81
C LEU A 18 1.13 33.60 9.12
N PHE A 19 1.95 32.55 9.10
CA PHE A 19 2.72 32.15 10.28
C PHE A 19 4.11 32.82 10.29
N PRO A 20 4.35 33.81 11.16
CA PRO A 20 5.68 34.35 11.34
C PRO A 20 6.58 33.30 12.00
N THR A 21 7.70 32.98 11.34
CA THR A 21 8.82 32.26 11.95
C THR A 21 9.43 33.15 13.04
N SER A 22 9.04 32.94 14.30
CA SER A 22 9.66 33.63 15.44
C SER A 22 11.01 32.97 15.75
N LYS A 23 12.07 33.66 15.35
CA LYS A 23 13.46 33.34 15.72
C LYS A 23 13.67 33.62 17.22
N ALA A 24 14.33 32.66 17.85
CA ALA A 24 15.18 32.68 19.04
C ALA A 24 15.41 34.02 19.80
N ILE A 25 15.28 33.98 21.12
CA ILE A 25 15.85 34.89 22.15
C ILE A 25 16.04 34.06 23.45
N PRO A 26 17.04 34.31 24.34
CA PRO A 26 17.99 35.43 24.38
C PRO A 26 19.47 35.08 24.37
N GLN A 27 20.24 36.05 23.89
CA GLN A 27 21.64 36.26 24.20
C GLN A 27 21.81 36.59 25.70
N GLN A 28 22.68 35.86 26.40
CA GLN A 28 23.32 36.36 27.61
C GLN A 28 24.45 37.32 27.20
N LEU A 29 24.39 38.55 27.70
CA LEU A 29 25.47 39.52 27.59
C LEU A 29 26.14 39.77 28.96
N SER A 30 27.44 39.47 28.97
CA SER A 30 28.52 40.03 29.79
C SER A 30 28.61 39.74 31.28
N LYS A 31 29.75 39.16 31.67
CA LYS A 31 30.76 39.83 32.52
C LYS A 31 32.15 39.23 32.24
N PRO A 32 33.19 40.05 32.01
CA PRO A 32 34.56 39.57 31.85
C PRO A 32 35.29 39.62 33.20
N CYS A 33 36.15 38.64 33.48
CA CYS A 33 37.36 38.88 34.26
C CYS A 33 38.30 37.68 34.15
N GLY A 34 39.61 37.93 34.00
CA GLY A 34 40.65 36.98 34.38
C GLY A 34 41.39 36.29 33.23
N ASN A 35 42.39 36.99 32.71
CA ASN A 35 43.34 36.55 31.70
C ASN A 35 44.47 35.73 32.31
N TRP A 36 44.58 34.41 32.08
CA TRP A 36 45.80 33.64 32.38
C TRP A 36 46.07 32.54 31.34
N CYS A 37 46.97 32.88 30.41
CA CYS A 37 47.98 32.06 29.76
C CYS A 37 47.98 30.54 30.07
N ALA A 38 47.70 29.71 29.06
CA ALA A 38 48.42 28.45 28.84
C ALA A 38 48.18 27.95 27.41
N THR A 39 49.22 28.01 26.58
CA THR A 39 49.30 27.27 25.32
C THR A 39 49.26 25.77 25.63
N LEU A 40 48.14 25.12 25.30
CA LEU A 40 48.03 23.67 25.28
C LEU A 40 47.61 23.25 23.88
N LEU A 41 48.48 22.49 23.20
CA LEU A 41 48.08 21.67 22.06
C LEU A 41 46.94 20.75 22.55
N SER A 42 45.71 21.04 22.15
CA SER A 42 44.58 20.15 22.39
C SER A 42 44.30 19.44 21.08
N THR A 43 44.57 18.15 21.09
CA THR A 43 44.16 17.17 20.09
C THR A 43 42.68 17.36 19.76
N SER A 44 42.36 17.35 18.46
CA SER A 44 40.98 17.27 17.99
C SER A 44 40.43 15.89 18.35
N GLU A 45 39.91 15.74 19.56
CA GLU A 45 39.10 14.59 19.96
C GLU A 45 37.83 14.64 19.09
N ALA A 46 37.73 13.73 18.11
CA ALA A 46 36.51 13.56 17.34
C ALA A 46 35.39 13.17 18.30
N ALA A 47 34.38 14.04 18.44
CA ALA A 47 33.21 13.76 19.26
C ALA A 47 32.60 12.41 18.85
N PRO A 48 32.11 11.59 19.79
CA PRO A 48 31.43 10.34 19.46
C PRO A 48 30.28 10.65 18.51
N GLN A 49 30.38 10.21 17.26
CA GLN A 49 29.26 10.25 16.34
C GLN A 49 28.22 9.28 16.88
N GLN A 50 27.20 9.82 17.54
CA GLN A 50 26.04 9.06 17.95
C GLN A 50 25.50 8.35 16.70
N PRO A 51 25.34 7.02 16.70
CA PRO A 51 24.83 6.32 15.53
C PRO A 51 23.52 6.98 15.11
N PRO A 52 23.27 7.15 13.81
CA PRO A 52 22.06 7.79 13.33
C PRO A 52 20.87 7.11 14.00
N ALA A 53 20.03 7.89 14.67
CA ALA A 53 18.82 7.38 15.28
C ALA A 53 18.01 6.69 14.19
N THR A 54 17.79 5.39 14.35
CA THR A 54 16.90 4.64 13.47
C THR A 54 15.51 5.22 13.68
N GLU A 55 14.99 5.97 12.70
CA GLU A 55 13.60 6.42 12.74
C GLU A 55 12.71 5.18 12.71
N GLU A 56 12.02 4.90 13.80
CA GLU A 56 11.08 3.78 13.87
C GLU A 56 9.91 4.04 12.90
N VAL A 57 9.78 3.17 11.90
CA VAL A 57 8.68 3.23 10.93
C VAL A 57 7.38 2.87 11.65
N SER A 58 6.55 3.88 11.93
CA SER A 58 5.23 3.66 12.54
C SER A 58 4.15 3.53 11.47
N VAL A 59 3.46 2.38 11.45
CA VAL A 59 2.34 2.09 10.54
C VAL A 59 1.08 1.83 11.34
N SER A 60 -0.03 2.47 10.97
CA SER A 60 -1.32 2.38 11.66
C SER A 60 -2.01 1.02 11.47
N ALA A 61 -1.69 0.29 10.41
CA ALA A 61 -2.28 -1.02 10.12
C ALA A 61 -2.04 -2.02 11.26
N PRO A 62 -3.00 -2.91 11.56
CA PRO A 62 -2.85 -3.92 12.60
C PRO A 62 -1.74 -4.93 12.28
N SER A 63 -1.63 -5.34 11.02
CA SER A 63 -0.56 -6.22 10.53
C SER A 63 0.07 -5.67 9.25
N VAL A 64 1.37 -5.88 9.09
CA VAL A 64 2.17 -5.42 7.93
C VAL A 64 3.21 -6.49 7.59
N ALA A 65 3.43 -6.71 6.29
CA ALA A 65 4.60 -7.37 5.77
C ALA A 65 5.10 -6.60 4.54
N LEU A 66 6.36 -6.17 4.58
CA LEU A 66 7.07 -5.58 3.46
C LEU A 66 8.16 -6.55 3.04
N MET A 67 8.09 -6.99 1.79
CA MET A 67 8.98 -8.00 1.24
C MET A 67 9.66 -7.46 -0.01
N GLU A 68 10.96 -7.74 -0.15
CA GLU A 68 11.67 -7.56 -1.42
C GLU A 68 11.28 -8.71 -2.36
N ALA A 69 10.76 -8.37 -3.53
CA ALA A 69 10.06 -9.33 -4.39
C ALA A 69 10.98 -10.39 -5.01
N SER A 70 12.26 -10.08 -5.29
CA SER A 70 13.14 -11.00 -6.01
C SER A 70 13.81 -12.06 -5.11
N THR A 71 14.10 -11.70 -3.86
CA THR A 71 14.76 -12.55 -2.86
C THR A 71 13.79 -13.12 -1.85
N GLY A 72 12.59 -12.52 -1.69
CA GLY A 72 11.65 -12.85 -0.64
C GLY A 72 12.06 -12.36 0.74
N GLN A 73 13.11 -11.51 0.84
CA GLN A 73 13.56 -10.97 2.11
C GLN A 73 12.49 -10.05 2.72
N ILE A 74 12.08 -10.34 3.95
CA ILE A 74 11.24 -9.45 4.73
C ILE A 74 12.09 -8.24 5.18
N ILE A 75 11.71 -7.05 4.72
CA ILE A 75 12.35 -5.78 5.08
C ILE A 75 11.76 -5.26 6.39
N TYR A 76 10.44 -5.44 6.57
CA TYR A 76 9.72 -4.98 7.75
C TYR A 76 8.45 -5.83 7.94
N GLU A 77 8.15 -6.16 9.19
CA GLU A 77 6.91 -6.85 9.55
C GLU A 77 6.35 -6.35 10.88
N LYS A 78 5.03 -6.45 11.02
CA LYS A 78 4.28 -6.17 12.24
C LYS A 78 3.14 -7.18 12.31
N ASP A 79 3.10 -8.00 13.35
CA ASP A 79 2.03 -8.97 13.59
C ASP A 79 1.66 -9.82 12.35
N ALA A 80 2.65 -10.14 11.50
CA ALA A 80 2.44 -10.68 10.15
C ALA A 80 1.87 -12.11 10.14
N HIS A 81 2.02 -12.85 11.23
CA HIS A 81 1.50 -14.22 11.39
C HIS A 81 0.16 -14.28 12.11
N THR A 82 -0.43 -13.13 12.44
CA THR A 82 -1.77 -13.09 13.05
C THR A 82 -2.82 -13.52 12.03
N SER A 83 -3.66 -14.48 12.40
CA SER A 83 -4.77 -14.91 11.55
C SER A 83 -5.84 -13.82 11.46
N LEU A 84 -6.07 -13.31 10.25
CA LEU A 84 -7.05 -12.28 9.95
C LEU A 84 -7.97 -12.74 8.81
N HIS A 85 -9.17 -12.15 8.72
CA HIS A 85 -10.06 -12.40 7.59
C HIS A 85 -9.50 -11.72 6.32
N PRO A 86 -9.17 -12.45 5.24
CA PRO A 86 -8.55 -11.89 4.05
C PRO A 86 -9.51 -11.07 3.17
N ALA A 87 -10.82 -11.18 3.37
CA ALA A 87 -11.85 -10.57 2.51
C ALA A 87 -11.55 -10.85 1.01
N SER A 88 -11.66 -9.85 0.13
CA SER A 88 -11.42 -10.00 -1.31
C SER A 88 -9.98 -10.36 -1.69
N ILE A 89 -9.00 -10.26 -0.79
CA ILE A 89 -7.63 -10.76 -1.06
C ILE A 89 -7.63 -12.27 -1.34
N THR A 90 -8.63 -13.00 -0.84
CA THR A 90 -8.85 -14.42 -1.17
C THR A 90 -8.86 -14.70 -2.67
N LYS A 91 -9.31 -13.74 -3.49
CA LYS A 91 -9.37 -13.89 -4.96
C LYS A 91 -7.99 -14.05 -5.60
N ILE A 92 -6.91 -13.61 -4.94
CA ILE A 92 -5.55 -13.88 -5.39
C ILE A 92 -5.31 -15.39 -5.48
N MET A 93 -5.82 -16.17 -4.53
CA MET A 93 -5.73 -17.64 -4.58
C MET A 93 -6.49 -18.21 -5.79
N THR A 94 -7.69 -17.69 -6.08
CA THR A 94 -8.44 -18.08 -7.29
C THR A 94 -7.64 -17.81 -8.55
N MET A 95 -7.02 -16.63 -8.67
CA MET A 95 -6.20 -16.29 -9.82
C MET A 95 -4.94 -17.18 -9.94
N ILE A 96 -4.29 -17.50 -8.82
CA ILE A 96 -3.15 -18.43 -8.80
C ILE A 96 -3.55 -19.78 -9.41
N LEU A 97 -4.69 -20.35 -9.00
CA LEU A 97 -5.17 -21.63 -9.53
C LEU A 97 -5.50 -21.57 -11.04
N ILE A 98 -6.01 -20.44 -11.52
CA ILE A 98 -6.25 -20.24 -12.96
C ILE A 98 -4.92 -20.15 -13.71
N PHE A 99 -3.94 -19.43 -13.19
CA PHE A 99 -2.60 -19.35 -13.79
C PHE A 99 -1.88 -20.69 -13.78
N ASP A 100 -2.00 -21.49 -12.72
CA ASP A 100 -1.47 -22.85 -12.67
C ASP A 100 -2.09 -23.73 -13.77
N ALA A 101 -3.40 -23.59 -14.01
CA ALA A 101 -4.10 -24.33 -15.07
C ALA A 101 -3.66 -23.88 -16.47
N LEU A 102 -3.43 -22.58 -16.68
CA LEU A 102 -2.88 -22.01 -17.91
C LEU A 102 -1.45 -22.50 -18.16
N GLU A 103 -0.58 -22.48 -17.15
CA GLU A 103 0.80 -22.96 -17.25
C GLU A 103 0.88 -24.46 -17.56
N GLN A 104 -0.03 -25.24 -16.99
CA GLN A 104 -0.17 -26.67 -17.26
C GLN A 104 -0.85 -26.98 -18.61
N GLY A 105 -1.29 -25.97 -19.36
CA GLY A 105 -1.99 -26.13 -20.64
C GLY A 105 -3.35 -26.82 -20.52
N LYS A 106 -3.98 -26.80 -19.33
CA LYS A 106 -5.33 -27.36 -19.10
C LYS A 106 -6.43 -26.48 -19.67
N ILE A 107 -6.17 -25.18 -19.74
CA ILE A 107 -7.01 -24.15 -20.35
C ILE A 107 -6.12 -23.18 -21.14
N SER A 108 -6.73 -22.44 -22.06
CA SER A 108 -6.13 -21.31 -22.78
C SER A 108 -6.77 -19.99 -22.38
N LEU A 109 -6.15 -18.85 -22.74
CA LEU A 109 -6.72 -17.53 -22.47
C LEU A 109 -7.97 -17.26 -23.32
N GLU A 110 -8.05 -17.92 -24.48
CA GLU A 110 -9.10 -17.83 -25.47
C GLU A 110 -10.28 -18.76 -25.18
N ASP A 111 -10.11 -19.72 -24.27
CA ASP A 111 -11.18 -20.61 -23.84
C ASP A 111 -12.35 -19.81 -23.26
N THR A 112 -13.56 -20.29 -23.48
CA THR A 112 -14.77 -19.65 -22.99
C THR A 112 -15.21 -20.23 -21.65
N VAL A 113 -15.59 -19.33 -20.74
CA VAL A 113 -16.19 -19.66 -19.45
C VAL A 113 -17.66 -19.27 -19.51
N THR A 114 -18.55 -20.23 -19.30
CA THR A 114 -19.99 -20.00 -19.23
C THR A 114 -20.43 -19.68 -17.80
N VAL A 115 -21.18 -18.60 -17.66
CA VAL A 115 -21.69 -18.12 -16.37
C VAL A 115 -22.89 -18.95 -15.94
N SER A 116 -22.79 -19.58 -14.77
CA SER A 116 -23.91 -20.30 -14.17
C SER A 116 -24.92 -19.36 -13.52
N GLU A 117 -26.14 -19.84 -13.28
CA GLU A 117 -27.14 -19.10 -12.49
C GLU A 117 -26.59 -18.71 -11.12
N TYR A 118 -25.83 -19.61 -10.48
CA TYR A 118 -25.22 -19.34 -9.19
C TYR A 118 -24.16 -18.23 -9.27
N ALA A 119 -23.31 -18.25 -10.30
CA ALA A 119 -22.34 -17.18 -10.53
C ALA A 119 -23.02 -15.82 -10.79
N ALA A 120 -24.08 -15.79 -11.60
CA ALA A 120 -24.86 -14.59 -11.86
C ALA A 120 -25.62 -14.08 -10.61
N SER A 121 -25.94 -14.97 -9.66
CA SER A 121 -26.61 -14.59 -8.41
C SER A 121 -25.68 -13.96 -7.35
N MET A 122 -24.38 -13.88 -7.63
CA MET A 122 -23.41 -13.38 -6.65
C MET A 122 -23.65 -11.91 -6.28
N GLY A 123 -23.51 -11.60 -5.00
CA GLY A 123 -23.57 -10.24 -4.48
C GLY A 123 -22.18 -9.60 -4.32
N GLY A 124 -22.14 -8.37 -3.80
CA GLY A 124 -20.88 -7.63 -3.57
C GLY A 124 -20.30 -7.03 -4.84
N SER A 125 -18.96 -6.94 -4.92
CA SER A 125 -18.24 -6.49 -6.12
C SER A 125 -18.46 -7.46 -7.27
N GLN A 126 -18.95 -6.97 -8.41
CA GLN A 126 -19.34 -7.78 -9.56
C GLN A 126 -19.30 -6.96 -10.84
N VAL A 127 -19.33 -7.63 -11.98
CA VAL A 127 -19.48 -6.99 -13.31
C VAL A 127 -20.85 -7.24 -13.94
N PHE A 128 -21.75 -7.88 -13.19
CA PHE A 128 -23.15 -8.13 -13.55
C PHE A 128 -23.29 -9.07 -14.74
N LEU A 129 -22.52 -10.16 -14.73
CA LEU A 129 -22.63 -11.22 -15.75
C LEU A 129 -24.02 -11.88 -15.71
N GLU A 130 -24.59 -12.16 -16.87
CA GLU A 130 -25.89 -12.83 -16.99
C GLU A 130 -25.74 -14.36 -17.03
N GLN A 131 -26.77 -15.08 -16.58
CA GLN A 131 -26.79 -16.54 -16.69
C GLN A 131 -26.68 -16.98 -18.16
N GLY A 132 -25.75 -17.89 -18.45
CA GLY A 132 -25.51 -18.39 -19.80
C GLY A 132 -24.62 -17.49 -20.66
N GLU A 133 -24.30 -16.28 -20.19
CA GLU A 133 -23.29 -15.43 -20.81
C GLU A 133 -21.95 -16.18 -20.85
N THR A 134 -21.19 -15.98 -21.93
CA THR A 134 -19.85 -16.56 -22.08
C THR A 134 -18.82 -15.45 -22.23
N GLN A 135 -17.71 -15.56 -21.51
CA GLN A 135 -16.55 -14.68 -21.68
C GLN A 135 -15.27 -15.50 -21.79
N THR A 136 -14.24 -14.93 -22.41
CA THR A 136 -12.92 -15.58 -22.45
C THR A 136 -12.29 -15.66 -21.06
N VAL A 137 -11.43 -16.65 -20.81
CA VAL A 137 -10.62 -16.74 -19.59
C VAL A 137 -9.87 -15.43 -19.35
N GLU A 138 -9.29 -14.83 -20.39
CA GLU A 138 -8.62 -13.53 -20.30
C GLU A 138 -9.54 -12.42 -19.78
N THR A 139 -10.77 -12.35 -20.28
CA THR A 139 -11.76 -11.35 -19.87
C THR A 139 -12.18 -11.58 -18.42
N MET A 140 -12.44 -12.84 -18.05
CA MET A 140 -12.78 -13.18 -16.67
C MET A 140 -11.67 -12.82 -15.69
N LEU A 141 -10.40 -13.08 -16.04
CA LEU A 141 -9.24 -12.66 -15.24
C LEU A 141 -9.19 -11.15 -15.03
N LYS A 142 -9.48 -10.35 -16.07
CA LYS A 142 -9.56 -8.88 -15.96
C LYS A 142 -10.71 -8.45 -15.05
N CYS A 143 -11.87 -9.09 -15.12
CA CYS A 143 -12.99 -8.81 -14.22
C CYS A 143 -12.61 -9.08 -12.75
N ILE A 144 -11.91 -10.19 -12.49
CA ILE A 144 -11.43 -10.53 -11.15
C ILE A 144 -10.38 -9.53 -10.67
N SER A 145 -9.37 -9.22 -11.48
CA SER A 145 -8.23 -8.39 -11.04
C SER A 145 -8.57 -6.91 -10.92
N VAL A 146 -9.43 -6.37 -11.80
CA VAL A 146 -9.75 -4.94 -11.85
C VAL A 146 -10.98 -4.62 -11.01
N ALA A 147 -12.06 -5.38 -11.15
CA ALA A 147 -13.31 -5.11 -10.46
C ALA A 147 -13.47 -5.91 -9.16
N SER A 148 -12.55 -6.82 -8.83
CA SER A 148 -12.71 -7.77 -7.72
C SER A 148 -14.04 -8.54 -7.84
N ALA A 149 -14.41 -8.89 -9.07
CA ALA A 149 -15.71 -9.43 -9.45
C ALA A 149 -15.95 -10.84 -8.86
N ASN A 150 -16.98 -10.98 -8.02
CA ASN A 150 -17.37 -12.23 -7.37
C ASN A 150 -18.03 -13.21 -8.35
N ASP A 151 -18.91 -12.69 -9.21
CA ASP A 151 -19.56 -13.41 -10.30
C ASP A 151 -18.52 -14.08 -11.23
N ALA A 152 -17.49 -13.34 -11.65
CA ALA A 152 -16.41 -13.88 -12.46
C ALA A 152 -15.59 -14.96 -11.73
N CYS A 153 -15.27 -14.78 -10.43
CA CYS A 153 -14.59 -15.81 -9.64
C CYS A 153 -15.40 -17.11 -9.56
N VAL A 154 -16.69 -17.00 -9.28
CA VAL A 154 -17.57 -18.16 -9.08
C VAL A 154 -17.85 -18.87 -10.40
N ALA A 155 -17.83 -18.17 -11.54
CA ALA A 155 -17.95 -18.77 -12.86
C ALA A 155 -16.90 -19.88 -13.08
N PHE A 156 -15.65 -19.70 -12.64
CA PHE A 156 -14.59 -20.72 -12.73
C PHE A 156 -14.80 -21.96 -11.84
N ILE A 157 -15.56 -21.83 -10.74
CA ILE A 157 -15.79 -22.95 -9.82
C ILE A 157 -16.87 -23.90 -10.38
N TYR A 158 -17.83 -23.36 -11.12
CA TYR A 158 -19.02 -24.09 -11.56
C TYR A 158 -19.16 -24.23 -13.08
N SER A 159 -18.21 -23.74 -13.87
CA SER A 159 -18.16 -24.04 -15.31
C SER A 159 -17.81 -25.52 -15.49
N ARG A 160 -18.85 -26.36 -15.70
CA ARG A 160 -18.62 -27.73 -16.15
C ARG A 160 -18.17 -27.67 -17.61
N HIS A 161 -16.93 -28.11 -17.86
CA HIS A 161 -16.49 -28.52 -19.20
C HIS A 161 -17.27 -29.77 -19.64
#